data_AF-A0A3D5A6A1-F1
#
_entry.id   AF-A0A3D5A6A1-F1
#
_cell.length_a   1.000
_cell.length_b   1.000
_cell.length_c   1.000
_cell.angle_alpha   90.00
_cell.angle_beta   90.00
_cell.angle_gamma   90.00
#
_symmetry.space_group_name_H-M   'P 1'
#
loop_
_entity.id
_entity.type
_entity.pdbx_description
1 polymer ?
#
loop_
_entity_poly.entity_id
_entity_poly.type
_entity_poly.pdbx_seq_one_letter_code
_entity_poly.pdbx_strand_id
1 'polypeptide(L)'
;LARSSRDLKRIDLVKVNIDGSTQVLVEERSNVYQDIKKPLLINNGTEFIHWSQRDGWGHFYLYDSQGNLKQQLTSGSFNCEEITGSDMAARTLYFTANGKEQNEDPYYLHHYSVGFNGANLKLLNPGNFDHQVDVSESSRYFVNNFSRVNSIPEIALYQSNGKKIMTLEKADLSLLFAAGYKFPQPFKVKAGDGITDLYGVMYKPFDFDSTKTYPIVEYIYPGPQTEAVNQSFGRSMDRIDRLAQFGMIVITVGNRGGHPARSKWYHTFGYGNLRDYGLEDKKAAAEQLADRYKFIDINRVGITGHSGGGFMSTAAMLVYPDFFKVAVSGAGNHENNIYNRWWSERHHGVTEKVSAKGDTTFTYQIDKNTDLAKNLKGKLLIATGDIDNNVHPANSIRMVNALIKANKRFDFLLLPGQRHGFGDMTEYFFWKMGDYFSEYLIGDSKIKEVNMMEINREIPLSR
;
A
#
# COMPACT_ATOMS: atom_id res chain seq x y z
N LEU A 1 -14.49 6.69 -23.84
CA LEU A 1 -13.12 7.20 -23.60
C LEU A 1 -13.14 8.08 -22.35
N ALA A 2 -12.03 8.24 -21.64
CA ALA A 2 -11.90 9.21 -20.56
C ALA A 2 -10.96 10.33 -20.98
N ARG A 3 -11.38 11.58 -20.80
CA ARG A 3 -10.54 12.78 -21.02
C ARG A 3 -10.28 13.44 -19.67
N SER A 4 -9.02 13.62 -19.30
CA SER A 4 -8.66 14.18 -18.00
C SER A 4 -7.82 15.45 -18.12
N SER A 5 -7.98 16.38 -17.19
CA SER A 5 -7.00 17.44 -16.96
C SER A 5 -5.69 16.86 -16.42
N ARG A 6 -4.58 17.58 -16.57
CA ARG A 6 -3.25 17.12 -16.11
C ARG A 6 -3.18 16.90 -14.61
N ASP A 7 -3.88 17.73 -13.83
CA ASP A 7 -4.01 17.62 -12.37
C ASP A 7 -5.05 16.56 -11.92
N LEU A 8 -5.73 15.91 -12.88
CA LEU A 8 -6.78 14.91 -12.65
C LEU A 8 -7.98 15.40 -11.81
N LYS A 9 -8.15 16.72 -11.66
CA LYS A 9 -9.29 17.35 -10.98
C LYS A 9 -10.54 17.40 -11.85
N ARG A 10 -10.38 17.26 -13.16
CA ARG A 10 -11.47 17.16 -14.13
C ARG A 10 -11.30 15.88 -14.92
N ILE A 11 -12.33 15.03 -14.91
CA ILE A 11 -12.39 13.83 -15.75
C ILE A 11 -13.75 13.84 -16.44
N ASP A 12 -13.74 13.69 -17.77
CA ASP A 12 -14.94 13.58 -18.58
C ASP A 12 -15.01 12.17 -19.16
N LEU A 13 -16.13 11.48 -18.99
CA LEU A 13 -16.46 10.32 -19.80
C LEU A 13 -17.02 10.80 -21.14
N VAL A 14 -16.37 10.40 -22.21
CA VAL A 14 -16.65 10.88 -23.57
C VAL A 14 -17.07 9.72 -24.45
N LYS A 15 -18.22 9.87 -25.11
CA LYS A 15 -18.64 9.08 -26.26
C LYS A 15 -17.97 9.63 -27.51
N VAL A 16 -17.39 8.74 -28.30
CA VAL A 16 -16.78 9.07 -29.59
C VAL A 16 -17.53 8.29 -30.66
N ASN A 17 -18.11 9.01 -31.62
CA ASN A 17 -18.83 8.41 -32.74
C ASN A 17 -17.84 8.02 -33.85
N ILE A 18 -18.28 7.18 -34.80
CA ILE A 18 -17.44 6.70 -35.91
C ILE A 18 -16.96 7.85 -36.80
N ASP A 19 -17.74 8.92 -36.91
CA ASP A 19 -17.39 10.15 -37.65
C ASP A 19 -16.38 11.05 -36.90
N GLY A 20 -15.93 10.64 -35.71
CA GLY A 20 -15.01 11.40 -34.86
C GLY A 20 -15.68 12.48 -34.00
N SER A 21 -17.00 12.69 -34.13
CA SER A 21 -17.72 13.61 -33.24
C SER A 21 -17.72 13.08 -31.81
N THR A 22 -17.68 14.01 -30.83
CA THR A 22 -17.59 13.65 -29.41
C THR A 22 -18.74 14.25 -28.61
N GLN A 23 -19.19 13.50 -27.61
CA GLN A 23 -20.19 13.94 -26.64
C GLN A 23 -19.70 13.62 -25.23
N VAL A 24 -19.70 14.61 -24.35
CA VAL A 24 -19.46 14.39 -22.92
C VAL A 24 -20.71 13.77 -22.30
N LEU A 25 -20.56 12.62 -21.64
CA LEU A 25 -21.64 11.89 -20.98
C LEU A 25 -21.65 12.12 -19.47
N VAL A 26 -20.47 12.14 -18.83
CA VAL A 26 -20.34 12.36 -17.38
C VAL A 26 -19.17 13.29 -17.12
N GLU A 27 -19.39 14.26 -16.25
CA GLU A 27 -18.36 15.16 -15.75
C GLU A 27 -18.07 14.85 -14.28
N GLU A 28 -16.81 14.56 -13.98
CA GLU A 28 -16.30 14.37 -12.62
C GLU A 28 -15.40 15.55 -12.26
N ARG A 29 -15.67 16.18 -11.11
CA ARG A 29 -15.00 17.39 -10.65
C ARG A 29 -14.62 17.23 -9.17
N SER A 30 -13.37 17.57 -8.84
CA SER A 30 -12.85 17.49 -7.48
C SER A 30 -11.80 18.56 -7.21
N ASN A 31 -11.62 18.91 -5.94
CA ASN A 31 -10.54 19.82 -5.50
C ASN A 31 -9.17 19.13 -5.47
N VAL A 32 -9.16 17.80 -5.52
CA VAL A 32 -7.99 16.91 -5.53
C VAL A 32 -8.09 15.94 -6.72
N TYR A 33 -7.04 15.17 -6.99
CA TYR A 33 -7.05 14.16 -8.07
C TYR A 33 -8.20 13.16 -7.91
N GLN A 34 -8.66 12.60 -9.02
CA GLN A 34 -9.72 11.59 -9.08
C GLN A 34 -9.20 10.29 -9.65
N ASP A 35 -9.70 9.18 -9.14
CA ASP A 35 -9.50 7.88 -9.74
C ASP A 35 -10.58 7.65 -10.80
N ILE A 36 -10.27 6.83 -11.80
CA ILE A 36 -11.23 6.44 -12.82
C ILE A 36 -11.10 4.95 -13.10
N LYS A 37 -12.24 4.28 -13.24
CA LYS A 37 -12.34 2.90 -13.68
C LYS A 37 -13.08 2.84 -15.02
N LYS A 38 -12.83 1.78 -15.78
CA LYS A 38 -13.53 1.55 -17.06
C LYS A 38 -15.03 1.33 -16.78
N PRO A 39 -15.94 2.08 -17.42
CA PRO A 39 -17.38 1.84 -17.26
C PRO A 39 -17.80 0.47 -17.81
N LEU A 40 -18.79 -0.16 -17.18
CA LEU A 40 -19.46 -1.35 -17.71
C LEU A 40 -20.57 -0.90 -18.66
N LEU A 41 -20.52 -1.32 -19.92
CA LEU A 41 -21.60 -1.08 -20.88
C LEU A 41 -22.69 -2.14 -20.73
N ILE A 42 -23.95 -1.71 -20.79
CA ILE A 42 -25.14 -2.55 -20.68
C ILE A 42 -25.89 -2.49 -22.02
N ASN A 43 -26.41 -3.64 -22.48
CA ASN A 43 -27.22 -3.76 -23.70
C ASN A 43 -26.60 -3.01 -24.90
N ASN A 44 -25.34 -3.31 -25.21
CA ASN A 44 -24.58 -2.67 -26.30
C ASN A 44 -24.50 -1.14 -26.19
N GLY A 45 -24.52 -0.59 -24.96
CA GLY A 45 -24.28 0.82 -24.69
C GLY A 45 -25.54 1.69 -24.61
N THR A 46 -26.74 1.09 -24.49
CA THR A 46 -27.96 1.87 -24.17
C THR A 46 -27.97 2.38 -22.73
N GLU A 47 -27.25 1.70 -21.84
CA GLU A 47 -26.97 2.14 -20.47
C GLU A 47 -25.49 1.84 -20.16
N PHE A 48 -24.94 2.48 -19.13
CA PHE A 48 -23.61 2.13 -18.60
C PHE A 48 -23.52 2.36 -17.09
N ILE A 49 -22.68 1.59 -16.42
CA ILE A 49 -22.38 1.73 -15.00
C ILE A 49 -21.00 2.36 -14.86
N HIS A 50 -20.95 3.49 -14.17
CA HIS A 50 -19.75 4.27 -13.90
C HIS A 50 -19.39 4.21 -12.43
N TRP A 51 -18.09 4.18 -12.13
CA TRP A 51 -17.57 4.24 -10.77
C TRP A 51 -17.11 5.67 -10.45
N SER A 52 -17.55 6.21 -9.32
CA SER A 52 -17.25 7.59 -8.93
C SER A 52 -17.04 7.71 -7.42
N GLN A 53 -16.18 8.65 -7.01
CA GLN A 53 -15.95 9.05 -5.61
C GLN A 53 -16.70 10.33 -5.22
N ARG A 54 -17.70 10.75 -6.02
CA ARG A 54 -18.37 12.07 -5.89
C ARG A 54 -19.04 12.34 -4.55
N ASP A 55 -19.45 11.30 -3.83
CA ASP A 55 -20.06 11.41 -2.49
C ASP A 55 -19.04 11.16 -1.36
N GLY A 56 -17.75 11.09 -1.70
CA GLY A 56 -16.66 10.83 -0.77
C GLY A 56 -16.26 9.36 -0.67
N TRP A 57 -16.94 8.44 -1.36
CA TRP A 57 -16.62 7.01 -1.38
C TRP A 57 -16.74 6.44 -2.80
N GLY A 58 -15.95 5.43 -3.14
CA GLY A 58 -16.07 4.76 -4.44
C GLY A 58 -17.42 4.04 -4.54
N HIS A 59 -18.29 4.46 -5.44
CA HIS A 59 -19.61 3.87 -5.65
C HIS A 59 -19.98 3.75 -7.13
N PHE A 60 -20.98 2.92 -7.41
CA PHE A 60 -21.46 2.64 -8.77
C PHE A 60 -22.74 3.41 -9.10
N TYR A 61 -22.79 3.96 -10.30
CA TYR A 61 -23.85 4.84 -10.79
C TYR A 61 -24.28 4.39 -12.19
N LEU A 62 -25.57 4.13 -12.38
CA LEU A 62 -26.17 3.74 -13.65
C LEU A 62 -26.61 4.97 -14.44
N TYR A 63 -26.18 5.06 -15.69
CA TYR A 63 -26.50 6.12 -16.64
C TYR A 63 -27.18 5.57 -17.90
N ASP A 64 -27.97 6.40 -18.57
CA ASP A 64 -28.43 6.12 -19.94
C ASP A 64 -27.35 6.46 -20.98
N SER A 65 -27.61 6.16 -22.26
CA SER A 65 -26.70 6.43 -23.37
C SER A 65 -26.46 7.91 -23.67
N GLN A 66 -27.22 8.82 -23.06
CA GLN A 66 -27.12 10.27 -23.19
C GLN A 66 -26.36 10.91 -22.04
N GLY A 67 -26.02 10.13 -21.00
CA GLY A 67 -25.31 10.62 -19.82
C GLY A 67 -26.22 11.08 -18.68
N ASN A 68 -27.53 10.82 -18.75
CA ASN A 68 -28.43 11.11 -17.64
C ASN A 68 -28.27 10.03 -16.56
N LEU A 69 -28.07 10.46 -15.31
CA LEU A 69 -28.02 9.56 -14.17
C LEU A 69 -29.41 8.93 -13.96
N LYS A 70 -29.49 7.61 -14.04
CA LYS A 70 -30.72 6.86 -13.78
C LYS A 70 -30.82 6.45 -12.32
N GLN A 71 -29.72 5.96 -11.75
CA GLN A 71 -29.73 5.41 -10.39
C GLN A 71 -28.32 5.39 -9.79
N GLN A 72 -28.19 5.75 -8.51
CA GLN A 72 -27.03 5.40 -7.70
C GLN A 72 -27.22 3.96 -7.18
N LEU A 73 -26.37 3.03 -7.61
CA LEU A 73 -26.52 1.60 -7.30
C LEU A 73 -26.01 1.25 -5.91
N THR A 74 -24.97 1.94 -5.45
CA THR A 74 -24.38 1.75 -4.13
C THR A 74 -24.17 3.10 -3.45
N SER A 75 -24.36 3.15 -2.14
CA SER A 75 -24.17 4.33 -1.30
C SER A 75 -23.88 3.92 0.14
N GLY A 76 -23.13 4.73 0.88
CA GLY A 76 -22.81 4.50 2.29
C GLY A 76 -21.37 4.87 2.62
N SER A 77 -20.92 4.52 3.83
CA SER A 77 -19.53 4.78 4.26
C SER A 77 -18.62 3.58 4.02
N PHE A 78 -18.52 3.14 2.76
CA PHE A 78 -17.71 2.00 2.35
C PHE A 78 -17.24 2.17 0.90
N ASN A 79 -16.12 1.55 0.51
CA ASN A 79 -15.54 1.75 -0.82
C ASN A 79 -15.83 0.55 -1.74
N CYS A 80 -16.55 0.74 -2.83
CA CYS A 80 -16.64 -0.24 -3.90
C CYS A 80 -15.34 -0.26 -4.70
N GLU A 81 -14.84 -1.44 -5.01
CA GLU A 81 -13.64 -1.64 -5.80
C GLU A 81 -13.97 -2.00 -7.25
N GLU A 82 -14.18 -3.27 -7.58
CA GLU A 82 -14.28 -3.72 -8.97
C GLU A 82 -15.64 -4.32 -9.29
N ILE A 83 -16.10 -4.13 -10.52
CA ILE A 83 -17.20 -4.89 -11.07
C ILE A 83 -16.65 -6.26 -11.47
N THR A 84 -17.16 -7.32 -10.86
CA THR A 84 -16.73 -8.69 -11.14
C THR A 84 -17.64 -9.40 -12.13
N GLY A 85 -18.85 -8.89 -12.35
CA GLY A 85 -19.81 -9.50 -13.27
C GLY A 85 -21.18 -8.84 -13.20
N SER A 86 -22.12 -9.35 -13.99
CA SER A 86 -23.51 -8.89 -13.98
C SER A 86 -24.44 -9.94 -14.57
N ASP A 87 -25.68 -9.98 -14.12
CA ASP A 87 -26.78 -10.71 -14.75
C ASP A 87 -27.71 -9.70 -15.42
N MET A 88 -27.69 -9.66 -16.75
CA MET A 88 -28.49 -8.69 -17.52
C MET A 88 -29.99 -9.02 -17.51
N ALA A 89 -30.35 -10.30 -17.43
CA ALA A 89 -31.74 -10.73 -17.40
C ALA A 89 -32.37 -10.37 -16.05
N ALA A 90 -31.65 -10.64 -14.95
CA ALA A 90 -32.06 -10.27 -13.60
C ALA A 90 -31.73 -8.81 -13.22
N ARG A 91 -31.05 -8.06 -14.10
CA ARG A 91 -30.52 -6.70 -13.85
C ARG A 91 -29.80 -6.59 -12.50
N THR A 92 -28.84 -7.49 -12.27
CA THR A 92 -28.04 -7.56 -11.04
C THR A 92 -26.57 -7.30 -11.35
N LEU A 93 -25.92 -6.46 -10.53
CA LEU A 93 -24.49 -6.18 -10.58
C LEU A 93 -23.78 -6.99 -9.50
N TYR A 94 -22.66 -7.62 -9.84
CA TYR A 94 -21.75 -8.26 -8.88
C TYR A 94 -20.46 -7.46 -8.79
N PHE A 95 -19.98 -7.21 -7.57
CA PHE A 95 -18.83 -6.32 -7.35
C PHE A 95 -18.12 -6.61 -6.04
N THR A 96 -16.89 -6.11 -5.91
CA THR A 96 -16.13 -6.14 -4.66
C THR A 96 -16.18 -4.82 -3.92
N ALA A 97 -16.10 -4.84 -2.58
CA ALA A 97 -16.05 -3.63 -1.76
C ALA A 97 -15.36 -3.87 -0.41
N ASN A 98 -14.90 -2.78 0.20
CA ASN A 98 -14.18 -2.71 1.47
C ASN A 98 -14.92 -1.86 2.50
N GLY A 99 -14.78 -2.19 3.78
CA GLY A 99 -15.21 -1.34 4.91
C GLY A 99 -16.72 -1.25 5.17
N LYS A 100 -17.52 -2.12 4.53
CA LYS A 100 -18.98 -2.14 4.74
C LYS A 100 -19.39 -2.98 5.96
N GLU A 101 -18.75 -4.12 6.19
CA GLU A 101 -19.07 -4.97 7.33
C GLU A 101 -18.39 -4.46 8.61
N GLN A 102 -19.01 -4.71 9.75
CA GLN A 102 -18.57 -4.18 11.03
C GLN A 102 -17.69 -5.18 11.78
N ASN A 103 -16.84 -4.67 12.69
CA ASN A 103 -15.97 -5.47 13.56
C ASN A 103 -14.92 -6.31 12.83
N GLU A 104 -14.49 -5.85 11.66
CA GLU A 104 -13.39 -6.42 10.89
C GLU A 104 -12.44 -5.32 10.41
N ASP A 105 -11.31 -5.72 9.82
CA ASP A 105 -10.40 -4.76 9.19
C ASP A 105 -11.09 -4.14 7.96
N PRO A 106 -11.17 -2.80 7.85
CA PRO A 106 -11.87 -2.15 6.75
C PRO A 106 -11.25 -2.44 5.38
N TYR A 107 -10.03 -2.98 5.33
CA TYR A 107 -9.35 -3.37 4.10
C TYR A 107 -9.66 -4.78 3.63
N TYR A 108 -10.43 -5.56 4.38
CA TYR A 108 -10.90 -6.86 3.91
C TYR A 108 -11.85 -6.67 2.74
N LEU A 109 -11.48 -7.27 1.61
CA LEU A 109 -12.26 -7.19 0.40
C LEU A 109 -13.39 -8.21 0.48
N HIS A 110 -14.61 -7.78 0.17
CA HIS A 110 -15.81 -8.61 0.18
C HIS A 110 -16.51 -8.58 -1.16
N HIS A 111 -17.32 -9.59 -1.45
CA HIS A 111 -18.08 -9.75 -2.69
C HIS A 111 -19.56 -9.54 -2.46
N TYR A 112 -20.18 -8.72 -3.30
CA TYR A 112 -21.55 -8.28 -3.15
C TYR A 112 -22.33 -8.40 -4.46
N SER A 113 -23.66 -8.44 -4.32
CA SER A 113 -24.58 -8.19 -5.42
C SER A 113 -25.51 -7.02 -5.10
N VAL A 114 -25.94 -6.26 -6.12
CA VAL A 114 -27.01 -5.26 -6.00
C VAL A 114 -27.86 -5.20 -7.26
N GLY A 115 -29.15 -4.92 -7.15
CA GLY A 115 -30.01 -4.70 -8.32
C GLY A 115 -29.70 -3.37 -9.02
N PHE A 116 -30.00 -3.26 -10.31
CA PHE A 116 -29.81 -2.01 -11.08
C PHE A 116 -30.75 -0.86 -10.63
N ASN A 117 -31.69 -1.16 -9.74
CA ASN A 117 -32.51 -0.18 -9.03
C ASN A 117 -31.88 0.29 -7.70
N GLY A 118 -30.68 -0.18 -7.36
CA GLY A 118 -30.00 0.11 -6.10
C GLY A 118 -30.53 -0.68 -4.88
N ALA A 119 -31.47 -1.59 -5.07
CA ALA A 119 -32.05 -2.40 -3.99
C ALA A 119 -31.37 -3.77 -3.86
N ASN A 120 -31.68 -4.47 -2.76
CA ASN A 120 -31.24 -5.84 -2.50
C ASN A 120 -29.70 -6.01 -2.47
N LEU A 121 -28.99 -5.02 -1.91
CA LEU A 121 -27.56 -5.16 -1.65
C LEU A 121 -27.32 -6.35 -0.71
N LYS A 122 -26.47 -7.30 -1.14
CA LYS A 122 -26.25 -8.56 -0.43
C LYS A 122 -24.77 -8.95 -0.42
N LEU A 123 -24.26 -9.34 0.76
CA LEU A 123 -22.95 -9.97 0.93
C LEU A 123 -23.00 -11.43 0.47
N LEU A 124 -22.00 -11.87 -0.30
CA LEU A 124 -21.99 -13.19 -0.96
C LEU A 124 -20.97 -14.16 -0.35
N ASN A 125 -19.97 -13.65 0.37
CA ASN A 125 -18.87 -14.40 0.95
C ASN A 125 -18.69 -14.07 2.45
N PRO A 126 -19.69 -14.32 3.31
CA PRO A 126 -19.63 -13.90 4.71
C PRO A 126 -18.45 -14.54 5.46
N GLY A 127 -17.89 -13.79 6.39
CA GLY A 127 -16.75 -14.21 7.22
C GLY A 127 -15.88 -13.01 7.54
N ASN A 128 -15.04 -13.13 8.57
CA ASN A 128 -14.07 -12.11 8.92
C ASN A 128 -12.71 -12.50 8.32
N PHE A 129 -12.58 -12.31 7.00
CA PHE A 129 -11.41 -12.63 6.21
C PHE A 129 -11.22 -11.58 5.11
N ASP A 130 -10.00 -11.47 4.60
CA ASP A 130 -9.76 -10.88 3.30
C ASP A 130 -10.10 -11.91 2.21
N HIS A 131 -10.71 -11.45 1.10
CA HIS A 131 -11.19 -12.33 0.04
C HIS A 131 -10.66 -11.92 -1.33
N GLN A 132 -10.19 -12.91 -2.09
CA GLN A 132 -9.93 -12.81 -3.51
C GLN A 132 -10.96 -13.65 -4.26
N VAL A 133 -11.72 -13.00 -5.15
CA VAL A 133 -12.85 -13.62 -5.86
C VAL A 133 -12.58 -13.70 -7.35
N ASP A 134 -12.78 -14.88 -7.92
CA ASP A 134 -12.79 -15.13 -9.36
C ASP A 134 -14.18 -15.62 -9.78
N VAL A 135 -14.84 -14.87 -10.66
CA VAL A 135 -16.22 -15.13 -11.07
C VAL A 135 -16.23 -15.82 -12.42
N SER A 136 -16.99 -16.91 -12.54
CA SER A 136 -17.19 -17.61 -13.81
C SER A 136 -17.76 -16.69 -14.90
N GLU A 137 -17.45 -16.93 -16.17
CA GLU A 137 -17.96 -16.13 -17.31
C GLU A 137 -19.50 -15.99 -17.30
N SER A 138 -20.20 -17.05 -16.88
CA SER A 138 -21.67 -17.05 -16.78
C SER A 138 -22.23 -16.26 -15.59
N SER A 139 -21.37 -15.75 -14.69
CA SER A 139 -21.73 -15.11 -13.41
C SER A 139 -22.62 -15.97 -12.49
N ARG A 140 -22.67 -17.30 -12.69
CA ARG A 140 -23.47 -18.22 -11.85
C ARG A 140 -22.71 -18.78 -10.65
N TYR A 141 -21.39 -18.76 -10.72
CA TYR A 141 -20.49 -19.28 -9.70
C TYR A 141 -19.30 -18.35 -9.51
N PHE A 142 -18.70 -18.42 -8.33
CA PHE A 142 -17.41 -17.80 -8.07
C PHE A 142 -16.55 -18.67 -7.15
N VAL A 143 -15.24 -18.64 -7.40
CA VAL A 143 -14.22 -19.19 -6.51
C VAL A 143 -13.79 -18.08 -5.57
N ASN A 144 -13.73 -18.39 -4.28
CA ASN A 144 -13.34 -17.47 -3.22
C ASN A 144 -12.12 -18.05 -2.51
N ASN A 145 -10.98 -17.39 -2.63
CA ASN A 145 -9.77 -17.65 -1.87
C ASN A 145 -9.71 -16.65 -0.72
N PHE A 146 -9.72 -17.12 0.52
CA PHE A 146 -9.87 -16.24 1.66
C PHE A 146 -9.00 -16.65 2.84
N SER A 147 -8.44 -15.64 3.50
CA SER A 147 -7.64 -15.80 4.70
C SER A 147 -7.52 -14.45 5.41
N ARG A 148 -7.02 -14.49 6.64
CA ARG A 148 -6.36 -13.36 7.28
C ARG A 148 -4.88 -13.65 7.34
N VAL A 149 -4.09 -12.61 7.57
CA VAL A 149 -2.65 -12.75 7.85
C VAL A 149 -2.35 -13.75 8.98
N ASN A 150 -3.32 -13.99 9.88
CA ASN A 150 -3.24 -14.90 11.01
C ASN A 150 -4.21 -16.10 10.94
N SER A 151 -4.59 -16.53 9.73
CA SER A 151 -5.39 -17.75 9.54
C SER A 151 -4.82 -18.64 8.44
N ILE A 152 -5.22 -19.90 8.45
CA ILE A 152 -4.93 -20.84 7.37
C ILE A 152 -5.79 -20.45 6.14
N PRO A 153 -5.20 -20.27 4.94
CA PRO A 153 -5.96 -20.04 3.72
C PRO A 153 -6.91 -21.17 3.36
N GLU A 154 -8.10 -20.80 2.90
CA GLU A 154 -9.10 -21.71 2.38
C GLU A 154 -9.62 -21.21 1.02
N ILE A 155 -9.89 -22.15 0.12
CA ILE A 155 -10.50 -21.89 -1.18
C ILE A 155 -11.83 -22.63 -1.22
N ALA A 156 -12.91 -21.93 -1.60
CA ALA A 156 -14.22 -22.55 -1.73
C ALA A 156 -14.99 -22.04 -2.96
N LEU A 157 -15.83 -22.91 -3.50
CA LEU A 157 -16.74 -22.61 -4.59
C LEU A 157 -18.10 -22.19 -4.04
N TYR A 158 -18.63 -21.09 -4.55
CA TYR A 158 -19.93 -20.53 -4.20
C TYR A 158 -20.82 -20.38 -5.44
N GLN A 159 -22.13 -20.48 -5.24
CA GLN A 159 -23.12 -19.99 -6.19
C GLN A 159 -23.18 -18.46 -6.14
N SER A 160 -23.61 -17.81 -7.22
CA SER A 160 -23.74 -16.35 -7.31
C SER A 160 -24.69 -15.72 -6.29
N ASN A 161 -25.58 -16.52 -5.68
CA ASN A 161 -26.43 -16.09 -4.59
C ASN A 161 -25.73 -16.12 -3.21
N GLY A 162 -24.44 -16.47 -3.14
CA GLY A 162 -23.64 -16.56 -1.92
C GLY A 162 -23.72 -17.92 -1.20
N LYS A 163 -24.40 -18.92 -1.76
CA LYS A 163 -24.42 -20.27 -1.16
C LYS A 163 -23.10 -20.99 -1.42
N LYS A 164 -22.38 -21.35 -0.36
CA LYS A 164 -21.21 -22.24 -0.43
C LYS A 164 -21.63 -23.61 -0.98
N ILE A 165 -20.96 -24.07 -2.02
CA ILE A 165 -21.18 -25.39 -2.63
C ILE A 165 -20.25 -26.41 -1.99
N MET A 166 -18.94 -26.11 -2.01
CA MET A 166 -17.91 -26.98 -1.46
C MET A 166 -16.63 -26.20 -1.14
N THR A 167 -15.84 -26.71 -0.20
CA THR A 167 -14.42 -26.34 -0.09
C THR A 167 -13.65 -27.01 -1.22
N LEU A 168 -12.81 -26.25 -1.91
CA LEU A 168 -11.93 -26.75 -2.97
C LEU A 168 -10.59 -27.18 -2.39
N GLU A 169 -10.01 -26.36 -1.51
CA GLU A 169 -8.70 -26.60 -0.91
C GLU A 169 -8.58 -25.90 0.45
N LYS A 170 -7.75 -26.45 1.35
CA LYS A 170 -7.33 -25.80 2.59
C LYS A 170 -5.84 -26.03 2.77
N ALA A 171 -5.08 -24.94 2.95
CA ALA A 171 -3.63 -25.05 3.07
C ALA A 171 -3.23 -25.90 4.29
N ASP A 172 -2.26 -26.79 4.11
CA ASP A 172 -1.59 -27.48 5.21
C ASP A 172 -0.34 -26.71 5.63
N LEU A 173 -0.39 -26.10 6.82
CA LEU A 173 0.72 -25.35 7.42
C LEU A 173 1.46 -26.15 8.51
N SER A 174 1.21 -27.45 8.63
CA SER A 174 1.80 -28.30 9.67
C SER A 174 3.33 -28.25 9.72
N LEU A 175 4.00 -28.38 8.55
CA LEU A 175 5.46 -28.27 8.46
C LEU A 175 5.97 -26.87 8.80
N LEU A 176 5.21 -25.83 8.47
CA LEU A 176 5.56 -24.44 8.78
C LEU A 176 5.48 -24.21 10.30
N PHE A 177 4.44 -24.70 10.97
CA PHE A 177 4.33 -24.67 12.43
C PHE A 177 5.40 -25.53 13.11
N ALA A 178 5.73 -26.70 12.56
CA ALA A 178 6.81 -27.54 13.06
C ALA A 178 8.18 -26.86 12.95
N ALA A 179 8.38 -25.99 11.95
CA ALA A 179 9.56 -25.14 11.82
C ALA A 179 9.57 -23.92 12.75
N GLY A 180 8.55 -23.76 13.60
CA GLY A 180 8.48 -22.70 14.61
C GLY A 180 7.74 -21.43 14.16
N TYR A 181 7.10 -21.44 13.00
CA TYR A 181 6.30 -20.30 12.56
C TYR A 181 5.15 -20.02 13.53
N LYS A 182 4.94 -18.75 13.81
CA LYS A 182 3.80 -18.25 14.58
C LYS A 182 3.10 -17.20 13.74
N PHE A 183 1.77 -17.27 13.70
CA PHE A 183 1.00 -16.22 13.05
C PHE A 183 1.31 -14.86 13.67
N PRO A 184 1.41 -13.81 12.83
CA PRO A 184 1.55 -12.46 13.34
C PRO A 184 0.25 -11.98 13.98
N GLN A 185 0.32 -10.89 14.72
CA GLN A 185 -0.79 -10.33 15.47
C GLN A 185 -1.30 -9.05 14.80
N PRO A 186 -2.52 -9.05 14.24
CA PRO A 186 -3.19 -7.82 13.83
C PRO A 186 -3.39 -6.88 15.02
N PHE A 187 -3.26 -5.59 14.80
CA PHE A 187 -3.52 -4.57 15.81
C PHE A 187 -4.17 -3.33 15.20
N LYS A 188 -4.72 -2.50 16.09
CA LYS A 188 -5.28 -1.19 15.78
C LYS A 188 -4.73 -0.14 16.74
N VAL A 189 -4.38 1.01 16.17
CA VAL A 189 -3.88 2.22 16.86
C VAL A 189 -4.56 3.46 16.28
N LYS A 190 -4.41 4.61 16.93
CA LYS A 190 -4.83 5.90 16.38
C LYS A 190 -3.72 6.53 15.56
N ALA A 191 -4.08 7.26 14.51
CA ALA A 191 -3.19 8.16 13.81
C ALA A 191 -2.76 9.32 14.71
N GLY A 192 -1.85 10.19 14.23
CA GLY A 192 -1.36 11.35 14.99
C GLY A 192 -2.46 12.33 15.44
N ASP A 193 -3.61 12.33 14.77
CA ASP A 193 -4.79 13.13 15.19
C ASP A 193 -5.54 12.57 16.41
N GLY A 194 -5.20 11.37 16.89
CA GLY A 194 -5.88 10.71 18.01
C GLY A 194 -7.29 10.18 17.69
N ILE A 195 -7.78 10.33 16.45
CA ILE A 195 -9.16 10.01 16.06
C ILE A 195 -9.19 8.88 15.03
N THR A 196 -8.36 8.96 14.00
CA THR A 196 -8.40 8.05 12.85
C THR A 196 -7.81 6.69 13.22
N ASP A 197 -8.56 5.61 13.02
CA ASP A 197 -8.04 4.25 13.20
C ASP A 197 -7.05 3.90 12.08
N LEU A 198 -5.88 3.38 12.48
CA LEU A 198 -4.88 2.75 11.63
C LEU A 198 -4.73 1.28 11.98
N TYR A 199 -4.62 0.45 10.96
CA TYR A 199 -4.54 -1.00 11.06
C TYR A 199 -3.12 -1.45 10.74
N GLY A 200 -2.67 -2.51 11.40
CA GLY A 200 -1.31 -2.99 11.27
C GLY A 200 -1.16 -4.44 11.71
N VAL A 201 0.02 -4.99 11.45
CA VAL A 201 0.38 -6.37 11.75
C VAL A 201 1.72 -6.38 12.50
N MET A 202 1.75 -7.07 13.63
CA MET A 202 2.95 -7.23 14.47
C MET A 202 3.52 -8.64 14.33
N TYR A 203 4.79 -8.71 13.97
CA TYR A 203 5.60 -9.92 13.86
C TYR A 203 6.53 -9.98 15.08
N LYS A 204 6.58 -11.15 15.72
CA LYS A 204 7.38 -11.39 16.92
C LYS A 204 8.50 -12.40 16.60
N PRO A 205 9.61 -12.38 17.36
CA PRO A 205 10.62 -13.42 17.28
C PRO A 205 10.03 -14.82 17.52
N PHE A 206 10.60 -15.85 16.90
CA PHE A 206 10.16 -17.24 17.05
C PHE A 206 10.21 -17.69 18.52
N ASP A 207 11.22 -17.24 19.27
CA ASP A 207 11.46 -17.48 20.69
C ASP A 207 10.90 -16.37 21.60
N PHE A 208 9.91 -15.59 21.12
CA PHE A 208 9.32 -14.47 21.85
C PHE A 208 8.96 -14.82 23.31
N ASP A 209 9.41 -13.94 24.21
CA ASP A 209 9.19 -13.98 25.65
C ASP A 209 8.64 -12.62 26.10
N SER A 210 7.40 -12.59 26.58
CA SER A 210 6.75 -11.35 27.00
C SER A 210 7.40 -10.66 28.21
N THR A 211 8.33 -11.32 28.90
CA THR A 211 9.08 -10.76 30.04
C THR A 211 10.37 -10.05 29.62
N LYS A 212 10.80 -10.20 28.35
CA LYS A 212 11.96 -9.52 27.77
C LYS A 212 11.55 -8.21 27.10
N THR A 213 12.54 -7.38 26.77
CA THR A 213 12.37 -6.15 26.00
C THR A 213 13.08 -6.24 24.65
N TYR A 214 12.37 -5.84 23.60
CA TYR A 214 12.80 -5.95 22.21
C TYR A 214 12.82 -4.57 21.55
N PRO A 215 13.77 -4.31 20.63
CA PRO A 215 13.65 -3.16 19.74
C PRO A 215 12.45 -3.34 18.81
N ILE A 216 11.95 -2.23 18.27
CA ILE A 216 10.86 -2.23 17.28
C ILE A 216 11.35 -1.69 15.94
N VAL A 217 10.99 -2.36 14.85
CA VAL A 217 11.27 -1.91 13.48
C VAL A 217 9.97 -1.78 12.69
N GLU A 218 9.77 -0.63 12.09
CA GLU A 218 8.63 -0.38 11.19
C GLU A 218 9.01 -0.65 9.73
N TYR A 219 8.29 -1.53 9.05
CA TYR A 219 8.32 -1.62 7.59
C TYR A 219 7.18 -0.82 6.98
N ILE A 220 7.51 0.09 6.08
CA ILE A 220 6.58 1.14 5.64
C ILE A 220 6.55 1.33 4.13
N TYR A 221 5.41 1.83 3.65
CA TYR A 221 5.26 2.34 2.30
C TYR A 221 4.25 3.52 2.29
N PRO A 222 4.63 4.71 1.80
CA PRO A 222 3.82 5.93 1.79
C PRO A 222 3.16 6.20 0.42
N GLY A 223 2.97 5.20 -0.43
CA GLY A 223 2.31 5.45 -1.71
C GLY A 223 0.82 5.62 -1.48
N PRO A 224 0.15 6.68 -1.96
CA PRO A 224 -1.31 6.78 -1.78
C PRO A 224 -2.09 5.64 -2.42
N GLN A 225 -1.44 4.91 -3.33
CA GLN A 225 -1.97 3.71 -3.96
C GLN A 225 -1.98 2.44 -3.09
N THR A 226 -1.18 2.33 -2.03
CA THR A 226 -1.08 1.11 -1.21
C THR A 226 -0.31 1.32 0.10
N GLU A 227 -0.59 0.48 1.10
CA GLU A 227 0.16 0.40 2.36
C GLU A 227 0.94 -0.92 2.43
N ALA A 228 1.96 -0.99 3.28
CA ALA A 228 2.75 -2.21 3.48
C ALA A 228 2.07 -3.24 4.42
N VAL A 229 0.76 -3.13 4.65
CA VAL A 229 0.05 -3.96 5.64
C VAL A 229 -0.55 -5.20 4.95
N ASN A 230 -0.06 -6.38 5.33
CA ASN A 230 -0.57 -7.64 4.82
C ASN A 230 -1.94 -7.97 5.43
N GLN A 231 -2.96 -8.15 4.60
CA GLN A 231 -4.32 -8.48 5.06
C GLN A 231 -4.60 -9.98 5.13
N SER A 232 -4.07 -10.72 4.16
CA SER A 232 -4.21 -12.17 4.01
C SER A 232 -2.88 -12.89 4.23
N PHE A 233 -2.94 -14.20 4.50
CA PHE A 233 -1.75 -15.04 4.58
C PHE A 233 -1.18 -15.23 3.18
N GLY A 234 0.12 -15.01 3.03
CA GLY A 234 0.78 -15.16 1.74
C GLY A 234 2.30 -15.08 1.85
N ARG A 235 2.97 -15.45 0.76
CA ARG A 235 4.41 -15.31 0.60
C ARG A 235 4.73 -13.86 0.18
N SER A 236 4.57 -12.91 1.09
CA SER A 236 4.81 -11.50 0.77
C SER A 236 6.28 -11.24 0.39
N MET A 237 6.49 -10.28 -0.51
CA MET A 237 7.83 -9.86 -0.96
C MET A 237 8.58 -9.05 0.09
N ASP A 238 7.86 -8.45 1.04
CA ASP A 238 8.40 -7.64 2.13
C ASP A 238 9.27 -8.44 3.11
N ARG A 239 9.02 -9.77 3.26
CA ARG A 239 9.87 -10.73 4.01
C ARG A 239 10.16 -10.28 5.45
N ILE A 240 9.27 -9.48 6.03
CA ILE A 240 9.46 -8.82 7.32
C ILE A 240 9.30 -9.76 8.52
N ASP A 241 8.58 -10.87 8.31
CA ASP A 241 8.52 -11.98 9.25
C ASP A 241 9.92 -12.53 9.55
N ARG A 242 10.80 -12.59 8.55
CA ARG A 242 12.21 -12.99 8.70
C ARG A 242 13.01 -11.97 9.51
N LEU A 243 12.76 -10.68 9.33
CA LEU A 243 13.46 -9.63 10.08
C LEU A 243 13.14 -9.73 11.59
N ALA A 244 11.92 -10.10 11.96
CA ALA A 244 11.56 -10.33 13.36
C ALA A 244 12.37 -11.47 14.00
N GLN A 245 12.88 -12.42 13.20
CA GLN A 245 13.65 -13.57 13.69
C GLN A 245 15.07 -13.21 14.12
N PHE A 246 15.54 -12.00 13.83
CA PHE A 246 16.77 -11.47 14.41
C PHE A 246 16.60 -11.00 15.86
N GLY A 247 15.43 -11.21 16.48
CA GLY A 247 15.17 -10.82 17.87
C GLY A 247 14.59 -9.40 18.00
N MET A 248 13.73 -9.00 17.06
CA MET A 248 13.09 -7.69 17.04
C MET A 248 11.58 -7.83 16.91
N ILE A 249 10.82 -6.87 17.46
CA ILE A 249 9.42 -6.70 17.08
C ILE A 249 9.40 -5.97 15.74
N VAL A 250 8.76 -6.55 14.74
CA VAL A 250 8.60 -5.88 13.44
C VAL A 250 7.12 -5.57 13.25
N ILE A 251 6.81 -4.36 12.81
CA ILE A 251 5.44 -3.97 12.51
C ILE A 251 5.31 -3.47 11.08
N THR A 252 4.16 -3.74 10.49
CA THR A 252 3.60 -2.92 9.42
C THR A 252 2.38 -2.20 9.95
N VAL A 253 2.21 -0.96 9.56
CA VAL A 253 1.06 -0.15 9.95
C VAL A 253 0.73 0.80 8.83
N GLY A 254 -0.56 1.05 8.62
CA GLY A 254 -1.04 2.06 7.70
C GLY A 254 -0.67 3.48 8.13
N ASN A 255 -1.08 4.47 7.34
CA ASN A 255 -1.08 5.89 7.72
C ASN A 255 -2.17 6.61 6.94
N ARG A 256 -2.66 7.72 7.47
CA ARG A 256 -3.61 8.57 6.73
C ARG A 256 -3.02 8.88 5.35
N GLY A 257 -3.82 8.75 4.29
CA GLY A 257 -3.34 8.93 2.92
C GLY A 257 -2.76 7.67 2.26
N GLY A 258 -2.61 6.55 2.97
CA GLY A 258 -1.86 5.40 2.48
C GLY A 258 -2.62 4.42 1.59
N HIS A 259 -3.95 4.43 1.55
CA HIS A 259 -4.72 3.42 0.81
C HIS A 259 -5.96 3.99 0.11
N PRO A 260 -6.28 3.55 -1.13
CA PRO A 260 -7.46 4.01 -1.87
C PRO A 260 -8.80 3.40 -1.41
N ALA A 261 -8.78 2.42 -0.52
CA ALA A 261 -9.95 1.60 -0.16
C ALA A 261 -10.76 2.19 1.01
N ARG A 262 -10.37 3.38 1.48
CA ARG A 262 -11.10 4.16 2.48
C ARG A 262 -11.74 5.37 1.79
N SER A 263 -12.38 6.22 2.59
CA SER A 263 -12.97 7.48 2.10
C SER A 263 -11.99 8.28 1.25
N LYS A 264 -12.53 9.09 0.35
CA LYS A 264 -11.76 10.03 -0.47
C LYS A 264 -10.87 10.92 0.38
N TRP A 265 -11.40 11.40 1.51
CA TRP A 265 -10.63 12.19 2.48
C TRP A 265 -9.40 11.42 2.98
N TYR A 266 -9.57 10.17 3.40
CA TYR A 266 -8.45 9.34 3.87
C TYR A 266 -7.45 9.14 2.74
N HIS A 267 -7.89 8.74 1.55
CA HIS A 267 -7.00 8.46 0.41
C HIS A 267 -6.21 9.70 -0.03
N THR A 268 -6.79 10.91 0.05
CA THR A 268 -6.14 12.14 -0.40
C THR A 268 -5.55 12.98 0.74
N PHE A 269 -5.42 12.44 1.94
CA PHE A 269 -4.88 13.17 3.10
C PHE A 269 -3.49 13.78 2.83
N GLY A 270 -2.65 13.07 2.07
CA GLY A 270 -1.30 13.54 1.69
C GLY A 270 -1.24 14.53 0.51
N TYR A 271 -2.38 14.93 -0.07
CA TYR A 271 -2.38 15.83 -1.23
C TYR A 271 -1.76 17.18 -0.89
N GLY A 272 -0.73 17.58 -1.63
CA GLY A 272 0.07 18.78 -1.34
C GLY A 272 1.12 18.62 -0.24
N ASN A 273 1.27 17.43 0.37
CA ASN A 273 2.22 17.20 1.47
C ASN A 273 2.92 15.82 1.40
N LEU A 274 3.43 15.44 0.23
CA LEU A 274 3.87 14.06 -0.02
C LEU A 274 5.07 13.58 0.82
N ARG A 275 5.93 14.48 1.33
CA ARG A 275 7.06 14.07 2.19
C ARG A 275 6.58 13.73 3.60
N ASP A 276 5.73 14.57 4.18
CA ASP A 276 5.55 14.59 5.64
C ASP A 276 4.23 13.98 6.11
N TYR A 277 3.24 13.83 5.24
CA TYR A 277 1.86 13.53 5.64
C TYR A 277 1.68 12.26 6.49
N GLY A 278 2.50 11.23 6.26
CA GLY A 278 2.41 9.96 7.00
C GLY A 278 3.39 9.84 8.16
N LEU A 279 4.33 10.78 8.35
CA LEU A 279 5.47 10.58 9.27
C LEU A 279 5.04 10.57 10.74
N GLU A 280 4.14 11.49 11.10
CA GLU A 280 3.57 11.58 12.45
C GLU A 280 2.87 10.27 12.86
N ASP A 281 2.14 9.66 11.92
CA ASP A 281 1.37 8.44 12.16
C ASP A 281 2.27 7.24 12.51
N LYS A 282 3.48 7.16 11.93
CA LYS A 282 4.45 6.10 12.25
C LYS A 282 4.97 6.24 13.68
N LYS A 283 5.40 7.46 14.03
CA LYS A 283 5.83 7.78 15.40
C LYS A 283 4.72 7.47 16.42
N ALA A 284 3.49 7.92 16.17
CA ALA A 284 2.35 7.70 17.05
C ALA A 284 2.00 6.20 17.21
N ALA A 285 2.14 5.41 16.14
CA ALA A 285 1.91 3.97 16.19
C ALA A 285 2.93 3.25 17.11
N ALA A 286 4.22 3.55 16.95
CA ALA A 286 5.27 2.98 17.80
C ALA A 286 5.09 3.39 19.28
N GLU A 287 4.77 4.66 19.57
CA GLU A 287 4.50 5.15 20.93
C GLU A 287 3.33 4.40 21.58
N GLN A 288 2.18 4.28 20.89
CA GLN A 288 1.01 3.56 21.41
C GLN A 288 1.26 2.06 21.64
N LEU A 289 2.07 1.42 20.78
CA LEU A 289 2.42 0.02 20.96
C LEU A 289 3.35 -0.19 22.15
N ALA A 290 4.34 0.69 22.34
CA ALA A 290 5.22 0.64 23.51
C ALA A 290 4.47 0.88 24.83
N ASP A 291 3.47 1.77 24.83
CA ASP A 291 2.60 1.98 25.98
C ASP A 291 1.78 0.73 26.31
N ARG A 292 1.25 0.06 25.28
CA ARG A 292 0.41 -1.14 25.40
C ARG A 292 1.21 -2.38 25.78
N TYR A 293 2.46 -2.49 25.33
CA TYR A 293 3.27 -3.70 25.44
C TYR A 293 4.63 -3.42 26.07
N LYS A 294 4.81 -3.86 27.32
CA LYS A 294 6.07 -3.67 28.08
C LYS A 294 7.30 -4.36 27.46
N PHE A 295 7.08 -5.29 26.54
CA PHE A 295 8.15 -5.94 25.79
C PHE A 295 8.70 -5.10 24.63
N ILE A 296 8.12 -3.93 24.32
CA ILE A 296 8.63 -3.01 23.28
C ILE A 296 9.45 -1.91 23.93
N ASP A 297 10.70 -1.74 23.49
CA ASP A 297 11.57 -0.66 23.92
C ASP A 297 11.52 0.53 22.94
N ILE A 298 10.81 1.59 23.34
CA ILE A 298 10.66 2.81 22.54
C ILE A 298 11.95 3.62 22.37
N ASN A 299 13.03 3.28 23.09
CA ASN A 299 14.33 3.91 22.87
C ASN A 299 15.14 3.23 21.76
N ARG A 300 14.66 2.10 21.22
CA ARG A 300 15.32 1.32 20.15
C ARG A 300 14.37 1.12 18.97
N VAL A 301 14.13 2.22 18.25
CA VAL A 301 13.19 2.26 17.11
C VAL A 301 13.95 2.30 15.79
N GLY A 302 13.67 1.34 14.92
CA GLY A 302 14.12 1.28 13.54
C GLY A 302 13.00 1.55 12.54
N ILE A 303 13.34 1.97 11.33
CA ILE A 303 12.37 2.13 10.24
C ILE A 303 13.00 1.75 8.90
N THR A 304 12.27 1.03 8.05
CA THR A 304 12.74 0.64 6.72
C THR A 304 11.63 0.61 5.69
N GLY A 305 12.01 0.73 4.43
CA GLY A 305 11.11 0.59 3.30
C GLY A 305 11.87 0.62 1.99
N HIS A 306 11.17 0.22 0.94
CA HIS A 306 11.68 0.20 -0.43
C HIS A 306 10.89 1.16 -1.32
N SER A 307 11.53 1.76 -2.31
CA SER A 307 10.89 2.73 -3.22
C SER A 307 10.35 3.93 -2.43
N GLY A 308 9.06 4.24 -2.52
CA GLY A 308 8.40 5.21 -1.63
C GLY A 308 8.70 4.96 -0.15
N GLY A 309 8.82 3.71 0.27
CA GLY A 309 9.22 3.35 1.64
C GLY A 309 10.61 3.86 2.01
N GLY A 310 11.57 3.84 1.09
CA GLY A 310 12.91 4.41 1.31
C GLY A 310 12.89 5.94 1.44
N PHE A 311 12.03 6.59 0.64
CA PHE A 311 11.75 8.02 0.78
C PHE A 311 11.20 8.36 2.16
N MET A 312 10.18 7.66 2.64
CA MET A 312 9.58 7.93 3.95
C MET A 312 10.45 7.49 5.13
N SER A 313 11.20 6.37 5.04
CA SER A 313 12.06 5.91 6.15
C SER A 313 13.19 6.91 6.42
N THR A 314 13.75 7.47 5.35
CA THR A 314 14.76 8.53 5.44
C THR A 314 14.15 9.83 5.94
N ALA A 315 12.97 10.21 5.43
CA ALA A 315 12.26 11.41 5.90
C ALA A 315 11.94 11.33 7.40
N ALA A 316 11.41 10.19 7.86
CA ALA A 316 11.05 9.95 9.25
C ALA A 316 12.25 10.12 10.19
N MET A 317 13.40 9.52 9.85
CA MET A 317 14.64 9.68 10.62
C MET A 317 15.15 11.12 10.62
N LEU A 318 14.95 11.90 9.55
CA LEU A 318 15.47 13.27 9.49
C LEU A 318 14.50 14.31 10.07
N VAL A 319 13.20 14.04 10.10
CA VAL A 319 12.17 14.87 10.74
C VAL A 319 12.09 14.59 12.24
N TYR A 320 12.20 13.31 12.65
CA TYR A 320 12.21 12.89 14.05
C TYR A 320 13.55 12.22 14.44
N PRO A 321 14.69 12.94 14.36
CA PRO A 321 16.02 12.36 14.51
C PRO A 321 16.34 11.90 15.93
N ASP A 322 15.57 12.35 16.92
CA ASP A 322 15.68 11.88 18.30
C ASP A 322 14.82 10.64 18.57
N PHE A 323 13.87 10.30 17.69
CA PHE A 323 12.98 9.15 17.85
C PHE A 323 13.53 7.92 17.12
N PHE A 324 13.66 8.00 15.79
CA PHE A 324 14.17 6.89 14.98
C PHE A 324 15.69 6.79 15.09
N LYS A 325 16.18 5.64 15.55
CA LYS A 325 17.61 5.41 15.83
C LYS A 325 18.34 4.84 14.62
N VAL A 326 17.65 4.00 13.84
CA VAL A 326 18.22 3.29 12.68
C VAL A 326 17.23 3.35 11.52
N ALA A 327 17.70 3.69 10.32
CA ALA A 327 16.91 3.64 9.11
C ALA A 327 17.65 2.92 7.98
N VAL A 328 16.92 2.08 7.24
CA VAL A 328 17.42 1.44 6.02
C VAL A 328 16.50 1.82 4.85
N SER A 329 17.05 2.48 3.84
CA SER A 329 16.33 3.00 2.67
C SER A 329 16.73 2.24 1.42
N GLY A 330 15.81 1.44 0.86
CA GLY A 330 15.98 0.80 -0.45
C GLY A 330 15.36 1.63 -1.57
N ALA A 331 16.13 1.95 -2.61
CA ALA A 331 15.68 2.62 -3.85
C ALA A 331 14.78 3.85 -3.61
N GLY A 332 15.11 4.69 -2.62
CA GLY A 332 14.27 5.82 -2.20
C GLY A 332 14.22 6.97 -3.21
N ASN A 333 13.02 7.45 -3.54
CA ASN A 333 12.80 8.67 -4.32
C ASN A 333 13.01 9.94 -3.47
N HIS A 334 14.23 10.14 -2.97
CA HIS A 334 14.61 11.25 -2.07
C HIS A 334 14.34 12.66 -2.65
N GLU A 335 14.23 12.79 -3.97
CA GLU A 335 13.93 14.03 -4.69
C GLU A 335 12.88 13.81 -5.80
N ASN A 336 11.62 14.14 -5.52
CA ASN A 336 10.53 13.88 -6.45
C ASN A 336 10.49 14.78 -7.70
N ASN A 337 11.32 15.83 -7.77
CA ASN A 337 11.50 16.65 -8.97
C ASN A 337 12.34 15.95 -10.07
N ILE A 338 13.03 14.86 -9.73
CA ILE A 338 13.71 13.98 -10.70
C ILE A 338 13.11 12.58 -10.74
N TYR A 339 11.88 12.44 -10.26
CA TYR A 339 11.13 11.19 -10.27
C TYR A 339 9.97 11.25 -11.28
N ASN A 340 9.14 10.21 -11.32
CA ASN A 340 7.99 10.11 -12.20
C ASN A 340 7.04 11.29 -12.01
N ARG A 341 7.02 12.17 -13.03
CA ARG A 341 6.20 13.37 -13.05
C ARG A 341 4.71 13.08 -12.83
N TRP A 342 4.16 12.05 -13.45
CA TRP A 342 2.73 11.74 -13.33
C TRP A 342 2.34 11.34 -11.92
N TRP A 343 3.22 10.64 -11.20
CA TRP A 343 3.02 10.30 -9.80
C TRP A 343 3.04 11.56 -8.93
N SER A 344 4.08 12.40 -9.08
CA SER A 344 4.22 13.65 -8.34
C SER A 344 3.04 14.59 -8.57
N GLU A 345 2.65 14.83 -9.81
CA GLU A 345 1.57 15.76 -10.15
C GLU A 345 0.19 15.27 -9.70
N ARG A 346 -0.07 13.95 -9.80
CA ARG A 346 -1.33 13.36 -9.31
C ARG A 346 -1.45 13.52 -7.81
N HIS A 347 -0.44 13.07 -7.06
CA HIS A 347 -0.59 12.91 -5.61
C HIS A 347 -0.17 14.15 -4.82
N HIS A 348 0.70 15.02 -5.34
CA HIS A 348 1.03 16.30 -4.72
C HIS A 348 0.17 17.45 -5.27
N GLY A 349 -0.25 17.33 -6.52
CA GLY A 349 -0.87 18.42 -7.26
C GLY A 349 0.12 19.18 -8.12
N VAL A 350 -0.42 19.80 -9.16
CA VAL A 350 0.32 20.66 -10.09
C VAL A 350 -0.48 21.92 -10.37
N THR A 351 0.22 23.05 -10.47
CA THR A 351 -0.39 24.34 -10.79
C THR A 351 -0.12 24.69 -12.24
N GLU A 352 -1.18 24.95 -12.99
CA GLU A 352 -1.12 25.52 -14.34
C GLU A 352 -0.84 27.02 -14.27
N LYS A 353 0.11 27.49 -15.10
CA LYS A 353 0.46 28.90 -15.24
C LYS A 353 0.43 29.26 -16.72
N VAL A 354 -0.50 30.14 -17.09
CA VAL A 354 -0.62 30.68 -18.44
C VAL A 354 0.05 32.06 -18.46
N SER A 355 1.05 32.24 -19.32
CA SER A 355 1.73 33.52 -19.49
C SER A 355 0.81 34.54 -20.19
N ALA A 356 1.14 35.83 -20.10
CA ALA A 356 0.42 36.86 -20.87
C ALA A 356 0.47 36.65 -22.39
N LYS A 357 1.42 35.84 -22.88
CA LYS A 357 1.54 35.45 -24.30
C LYS A 357 0.74 34.18 -24.66
N GLY A 358 0.10 33.54 -23.68
CA GLY A 358 -0.66 32.30 -23.86
C GLY A 358 0.14 31.01 -23.63
N ASP A 359 1.43 31.09 -23.29
CA ASP A 359 2.25 29.90 -23.03
C ASP A 359 1.83 29.23 -21.72
N THR A 360 1.58 27.92 -21.76
CA THR A 360 1.17 27.15 -20.58
C THR A 360 2.36 26.40 -19.97
N THR A 361 2.62 26.63 -18.69
CA THR A 361 3.62 25.91 -17.90
C THR A 361 2.96 25.27 -16.68
N PHE A 362 3.59 24.22 -16.15
CA PHE A 362 3.08 23.47 -15.01
C PHE A 362 4.15 23.37 -13.94
N THR A 363 3.81 23.74 -12.71
CA THR A 363 4.75 23.79 -11.59
C THR A 363 4.24 23.01 -10.40
N TYR A 364 5.11 22.22 -9.78
CA TYR A 364 4.90 21.57 -8.49
C TYR A 364 6.22 21.60 -7.71
N GLN A 365 6.15 21.56 -6.38
CA GLN A 365 7.33 21.53 -5.52
C GLN A 365 7.07 20.60 -4.34
N ILE A 366 7.63 19.41 -4.40
CA ILE A 366 7.61 18.46 -3.30
C ILE A 366 8.86 18.68 -2.47
N ASP A 367 8.68 18.73 -1.16
CA ASP A 367 9.73 18.77 -0.17
C ASP A 367 10.69 17.58 -0.30
N LYS A 368 12.00 17.85 -0.16
CA LYS A 368 13.06 16.88 -0.43
C LYS A 368 13.66 16.36 0.87
N ASN A 369 14.16 15.13 0.84
CA ASN A 369 14.94 14.59 1.95
C ASN A 369 16.32 15.23 2.05
N THR A 370 16.87 15.69 0.91
CA THR A 370 18.19 16.34 0.85
C THR A 370 18.25 17.64 1.66
N ASP A 371 17.13 18.37 1.75
CA ASP A 371 17.01 19.58 2.55
C ASP A 371 17.11 19.31 4.07
N LEU A 372 16.88 18.06 4.50
CA LEU A 372 16.90 17.64 5.89
C LEU A 372 18.20 16.92 6.30
N ALA A 373 19.17 16.75 5.40
CA ALA A 373 20.38 15.93 5.64
C ALA A 373 21.14 16.32 6.94
N LYS A 374 21.18 17.60 7.28
CA LYS A 374 21.83 18.12 8.51
C LYS A 374 21.20 17.59 9.81
N ASN A 375 19.96 17.09 9.75
CA ASN A 375 19.25 16.60 10.92
C ASN A 375 19.68 15.19 11.34
N LEU A 376 20.43 14.45 10.50
CA LEU A 376 20.83 13.08 10.82
C LEU A 376 21.57 13.00 12.17
N LYS A 377 20.99 12.25 13.10
CA LYS A 377 21.57 11.89 14.42
C LYS A 377 21.80 10.38 14.55
N GLY A 378 20.89 9.56 13.99
CA GLY A 378 20.94 8.10 14.01
C GLY A 378 21.83 7.46 12.94
N LYS A 379 21.58 6.19 12.65
CA LYS A 379 22.29 5.36 11.66
C LYS A 379 21.45 5.18 10.40
N LEU A 380 22.01 5.50 9.24
CA LEU A 380 21.30 5.48 7.97
C LEU A 380 22.09 4.66 6.94
N LEU A 381 21.47 3.59 6.44
CA LEU A 381 21.93 2.84 5.26
C LEU A 381 21.04 3.18 4.06
N ILE A 382 21.66 3.62 2.96
CA ILE A 382 21.01 3.89 1.68
C ILE A 382 21.45 2.83 0.68
N ALA A 383 20.50 2.14 0.04
CA ALA A 383 20.78 1.17 -1.02
C ALA A 383 20.06 1.53 -2.33
N THR A 384 20.69 1.30 -3.48
CA THR A 384 20.06 1.50 -4.80
C THR A 384 20.68 0.59 -5.85
N GLY A 385 19.89 0.22 -6.86
CA GLY A 385 20.41 -0.38 -8.10
C GLY A 385 20.98 0.70 -9.02
N ASP A 386 22.05 0.40 -9.75
CA ASP A 386 22.74 1.34 -10.64
C ASP A 386 22.03 1.53 -12.00
N ILE A 387 21.16 0.61 -12.40
CA ILE A 387 20.35 0.67 -13.62
C ILE A 387 18.85 0.76 -13.34
N ASP A 388 18.47 1.22 -12.14
CA ASP A 388 17.06 1.47 -11.79
C ASP A 388 16.44 2.52 -12.73
N ASN A 389 15.48 2.06 -13.53
CA ASN A 389 14.76 2.86 -14.51
C ASN A 389 13.38 3.35 -14.01
N ASN A 390 13.02 3.06 -12.76
CA ASN A 390 11.86 3.62 -12.09
C ASN A 390 12.29 4.76 -11.16
N VAL A 391 13.01 4.43 -10.07
CA VAL A 391 13.63 5.43 -9.18
C VAL A 391 15.08 5.58 -9.60
N HIS A 392 15.35 6.53 -10.49
CA HIS A 392 16.72 6.73 -10.99
C HIS A 392 17.73 6.89 -9.83
N PRO A 393 18.89 6.20 -9.85
CA PRO A 393 19.87 6.19 -8.74
C PRO A 393 20.40 7.57 -8.36
N ALA A 394 20.24 8.56 -9.25
CA ALA A 394 20.48 9.96 -8.94
C ALA A 394 19.75 10.46 -7.69
N ASN A 395 18.58 9.89 -7.34
CA ASN A 395 17.89 10.20 -6.08
C ASN A 395 18.78 9.89 -4.86
N SER A 396 19.29 8.66 -4.78
CA SER A 396 20.16 8.19 -3.70
C SER A 396 21.51 8.93 -3.72
N ILE A 397 22.10 9.14 -4.90
CA ILE A 397 23.37 9.87 -5.04
C ILE A 397 23.24 11.33 -4.56
N ARG A 398 22.11 12.00 -4.83
CA ARG A 398 21.85 13.36 -4.32
C ARG A 398 21.71 13.38 -2.79
N MET A 399 21.07 12.38 -2.20
CA MET A 399 20.99 12.22 -0.74
C MET A 399 22.37 12.01 -0.12
N VAL A 400 23.17 11.11 -0.68
CA VAL A 400 24.57 10.87 -0.29
C VAL A 400 25.38 12.17 -0.35
N ASN A 401 25.30 12.93 -1.45
CA ASN A 401 25.98 14.21 -1.58
C ASN A 401 25.54 15.23 -0.52
N ALA A 402 24.24 15.30 -0.22
CA ALA A 402 23.71 16.20 0.82
C ALA A 402 24.24 15.83 2.22
N LEU A 403 24.32 14.53 2.55
CA LEU A 403 24.89 14.04 3.80
C LEU A 403 26.38 14.34 3.93
N ILE A 404 27.15 14.14 2.85
CA ILE A 404 28.58 14.50 2.81
C ILE A 404 28.76 15.99 3.07
N LYS A 405 28.02 16.85 2.36
CA LYS A 405 28.07 18.32 2.54
C LYS A 405 27.68 18.75 3.96
N ALA A 406 26.80 18.00 4.61
CA ALA A 406 26.40 18.23 6.00
C ALA A 406 27.36 17.60 7.03
N ASN A 407 28.50 17.04 6.60
CA ASN A 407 29.49 16.34 7.45
C ASN A 407 28.86 15.21 8.28
N LYS A 408 27.95 14.43 7.69
CA LYS A 408 27.27 13.31 8.33
C LYS A 408 27.90 11.97 7.95
N ARG A 409 27.91 11.03 8.90
CA ARG A 409 28.28 9.63 8.66
C ARG A 409 27.03 8.82 8.31
N PHE A 410 27.13 8.01 7.27
CA PHE A 410 26.07 7.15 6.75
C PHE A 410 26.73 5.98 5.99
N ASP A 411 25.94 4.98 5.64
CA ASP A 411 26.37 3.83 4.84
C ASP A 411 25.63 3.82 3.51
N PHE A 412 26.34 3.42 2.44
CA PHE A 412 25.79 3.40 1.08
C PHE A 412 26.14 2.10 0.36
N LEU A 413 25.13 1.46 -0.23
CA LEU A 413 25.25 0.23 -1.00
C LEU A 413 24.71 0.45 -2.42
N LEU A 414 25.59 0.40 -3.42
CA LEU A 414 25.19 0.33 -4.82
C LEU A 414 25.13 -1.14 -5.24
N LEU A 415 24.03 -1.56 -5.83
CA LEU A 415 23.79 -2.93 -6.31
C LEU A 415 23.98 -2.98 -7.84
N PRO A 416 25.11 -3.49 -8.36
CA PRO A 416 25.43 -3.43 -9.78
C PRO A 416 24.52 -4.31 -10.65
N GLY A 417 24.12 -3.78 -11.81
CA GLY A 417 23.24 -4.46 -12.75
C GLY A 417 21.78 -4.58 -12.28
N GLN A 418 21.43 -3.99 -11.14
CA GLN A 418 20.10 -4.13 -10.57
C GLN A 418 19.17 -2.99 -10.93
N ARG A 419 17.93 -3.37 -11.27
CA ARG A 419 16.80 -2.44 -11.44
C ARG A 419 16.06 -2.23 -10.12
N HIS A 420 14.88 -1.62 -10.20
CA HIS A 420 14.07 -1.24 -9.05
C HIS A 420 13.82 -2.34 -8.00
N GLY A 421 13.67 -3.60 -8.42
CA GLY A 421 13.37 -4.70 -7.50
C GLY A 421 14.59 -5.39 -6.88
N PHE A 422 15.81 -4.92 -7.13
CA PHE A 422 17.09 -5.56 -6.71
C PHE A 422 17.34 -7.00 -7.21
N GLY A 423 16.40 -7.61 -7.94
CA GLY A 423 16.62 -8.85 -8.69
C GLY A 423 17.15 -9.98 -7.82
N ASP A 424 18.18 -10.66 -8.34
CA ASP A 424 18.90 -11.73 -7.65
C ASP A 424 19.69 -11.23 -6.41
N MET A 425 19.93 -9.93 -6.28
CA MET A 425 20.57 -9.33 -5.09
C MET A 425 19.58 -8.94 -3.98
N THR A 426 18.28 -9.23 -4.13
CA THR A 426 17.28 -8.99 -3.07
C THR A 426 17.67 -9.65 -1.76
N GLU A 427 18.15 -10.89 -1.82
CA GLU A 427 18.56 -11.65 -0.63
C GLU A 427 19.84 -11.07 -0.01
N TYR A 428 20.79 -10.65 -0.84
CA TYR A 428 22.00 -9.97 -0.36
C TYR A 428 21.65 -8.69 0.41
N PHE A 429 20.76 -7.86 -0.15
CA PHE A 429 20.29 -6.65 0.50
C PHE A 429 19.54 -6.94 1.81
N PHE A 430 18.71 -7.98 1.85
CA PHE A 430 18.01 -8.39 3.07
C PHE A 430 18.98 -8.68 4.23
N TRP A 431 20.04 -9.46 3.98
CA TRP A 431 21.04 -9.76 5.01
C TRP A 431 21.80 -8.52 5.45
N LYS A 432 22.20 -7.65 4.50
CA LYS A 432 22.80 -6.35 4.84
C LYS A 432 21.90 -5.51 5.74
N MET A 433 20.60 -5.47 5.47
CA MET A 433 19.61 -4.77 6.30
C MET A 433 19.48 -5.42 7.69
N GLY A 434 19.39 -6.75 7.77
CA GLY A 434 19.30 -7.49 9.02
C GLY A 434 20.53 -7.26 9.92
N ASP A 435 21.73 -7.36 9.37
CA ASP A 435 22.98 -7.07 10.08
C ASP A 435 23.03 -5.62 10.58
N TYR A 436 22.57 -4.67 9.77
CA TYR A 436 22.55 -3.25 10.12
C TYR A 436 21.65 -2.96 11.33
N PHE A 437 20.43 -3.52 11.33
CA PHE A 437 19.54 -3.39 12.48
C PHE A 437 20.07 -4.13 13.70
N SER A 438 20.63 -5.32 13.52
CA SER A 438 21.19 -6.11 14.62
C SER A 438 22.36 -5.38 15.29
N GLU A 439 23.26 -4.78 14.51
CA GLU A 439 24.40 -3.99 15.05
C GLU A 439 23.91 -2.79 15.86
N TYR A 440 22.93 -2.03 15.35
CA TYR A 440 22.60 -0.71 15.89
C TYR A 440 21.37 -0.66 16.80
N LEU A 441 20.54 -1.71 16.83
CA LEU A 441 19.41 -1.83 17.78
C LEU A 441 19.62 -2.93 18.82
N ILE A 442 20.37 -3.99 18.50
CA ILE A 442 20.60 -5.10 19.43
C ILE A 442 22.00 -5.00 20.04
N GLY A 443 23.00 -4.62 19.24
CA GLY A 443 24.41 -4.62 19.63
C GLY A 443 25.09 -5.97 19.46
N ASP A 444 24.47 -6.89 18.70
CA ASP A 444 25.01 -8.20 18.37
C ASP A 444 24.82 -8.42 16.87
N SER A 445 25.91 -8.44 16.11
CA SER A 445 25.87 -8.60 14.67
C SER A 445 27.14 -9.23 14.10
N LYS A 446 27.02 -9.73 12.88
CA LYS A 446 28.12 -10.22 12.07
C LYS A 446 28.56 -9.23 11.00
N ILE A 447 28.19 -7.95 11.11
CA ILE A 447 28.45 -6.93 10.07
C ILE A 447 29.94 -6.74 9.76
N LYS A 448 30.83 -7.13 10.70
CA LYS A 448 32.29 -7.10 10.55
C LYS A 448 32.88 -8.36 9.90
N GLU A 449 32.12 -9.45 9.82
CA GLU A 449 32.53 -10.65 9.09
C GLU A 449 32.51 -10.37 7.58
N VAL A 450 33.51 -10.86 6.86
CA VAL A 450 33.58 -10.70 5.39
C VAL A 450 32.53 -11.55 4.69
N ASN A 451 32.30 -12.76 5.21
CA ASN A 451 31.36 -13.71 4.64
C ASN A 451 29.98 -13.48 5.24
N MET A 452 28.98 -13.31 4.39
CA MET A 452 27.59 -13.34 4.83
C MET A 452 27.12 -14.77 5.02
N MET A 453 26.26 -14.99 6.01
CA MET A 453 25.63 -16.27 6.23
C MET A 453 24.65 -16.56 5.08
N GLU A 454 24.90 -17.64 4.34
CA GLU A 454 23.99 -18.16 3.34
C GLU A 454 22.99 -19.09 4.03
N ILE A 455 21.73 -18.67 4.14
CA ILE A 455 20.63 -19.54 4.60
C ILE A 455 19.95 -20.16 3.38
N ASN A 456 19.52 -21.42 3.51
CA ASN A 456 19.00 -22.30 2.44
C ASN A 456 20.08 -22.87 1.51
N ARG A 457 21.13 -23.48 2.08
CA ARG A 457 21.89 -24.51 1.35
C ARG A 457 20.99 -25.72 1.08
N GLU A 458 20.14 -25.61 0.06
CA GLU A 458 19.28 -26.70 -0.41
C GLU A 458 20.02 -27.72 -1.29
N ILE A 459 21.36 -27.65 -1.36
CA ILE A 459 22.15 -28.78 -1.86
C ILE A 459 22.42 -29.67 -0.64
N PRO A 460 21.81 -30.87 -0.52
CA PRO A 460 22.26 -31.84 0.46
C PRO A 460 23.75 -32.08 0.20
N LEU A 461 24.59 -32.02 1.23
CA LEU A 461 25.96 -32.50 1.11
C LEU A 461 25.89 -33.94 0.60
N SER A 462 26.28 -34.17 -0.65
CA SER A 462 26.38 -35.51 -1.21
C SER A 462 27.36 -36.29 -0.34
N ARG A 463 26.87 -37.33 0.33
CA ARG A 463 27.73 -38.30 1.03
C ARG A 463 28.47 -39.16 0.02
#